data_AF-A0A1Q7CCZ2-F1
#
_entry.id   AF-A0A1Q7CCZ2-F1
#
_cell.length_a   1.000
_cell.length_b   1.000
_cell.length_c   1.000
_cell.angle_alpha   90.00
_cell.angle_beta   90.00
_cell.angle_gamma   90.00
#
_symmetry.space_group_name_H-M   'P 1'
#
loop_
_entity.id
_entity.type
_entity.pdbx_description
1 polymer ?
#
loop_
_entity_poly.entity_id
_entity_poly.type
_entity_poly.pdbx_seq_one_letter_code
_entity_poly.pdbx_strand_id
1 'polypeptide(L)'
;MDKKRLEYYKKKLLARREELTKTIARTQEEGRTADEDPTVDLADKAANSYTKEFLFGMTNTDRAILNMIDAALKRIQSDAYGVCANCQEELQQKRLEAVPWAKHCIACQEKMEQGLLQ
;
A
#
# COMPACT_ATOMS: atom_id res chain seq x y z
N MET A 1 -6.00 -20.60 9.95
CA MET A 1 -7.06 -19.56 9.84
C MET A 1 -8.32 -20.18 9.24
N ASP A 2 -9.54 -19.78 9.64
CA ASP A 2 -10.77 -20.33 9.06
C ASP A 2 -11.17 -19.67 7.73
N LYS A 3 -11.91 -20.44 6.90
CA LYS A 3 -12.31 -20.04 5.55
C LYS A 3 -13.17 -18.76 5.53
N LYS A 4 -13.99 -18.52 6.56
CA LYS A 4 -14.83 -17.31 6.65
C LYS A 4 -13.98 -16.06 6.86
N ARG A 5 -12.98 -16.14 7.75
CA ARG A 5 -12.02 -15.03 7.96
C ARG A 5 -11.16 -14.76 6.74
N LEU A 6 -10.70 -15.80 6.03
CA LEU A 6 -9.94 -15.63 4.79
C LEU A 6 -10.75 -14.86 3.74
N GLU A 7 -12.01 -15.23 3.53
CA GLU A 7 -12.89 -14.51 2.60
C GLU A 7 -13.17 -13.06 3.04
N TYR A 8 -13.30 -12.81 4.35
CA TYR A 8 -13.41 -11.45 4.89
C TYR A 8 -12.16 -10.60 4.56
N TYR A 9 -10.95 -11.08 4.86
CA TYR A 9 -9.73 -10.33 4.58
C TYR A 9 -9.47 -10.19 3.08
N LYS A 10 -9.79 -11.20 2.28
CA LYS A 10 -9.72 -11.14 0.82
C LYS A 10 -10.59 -10.02 0.26
N LYS A 11 -11.85 -9.91 0.70
CA LYS A 11 -12.74 -8.80 0.30
C LYS A 11 -12.18 -7.44 0.71
N LYS A 12 -11.65 -7.33 1.93
CA LYS A 12 -11.03 -6.09 2.45
C LYS A 12 -9.81 -5.67 1.61
N LEU A 13 -8.95 -6.63 1.27
CA LEU A 13 -7.78 -6.43 0.40
C LEU A 13 -8.19 -6.01 -1.02
N LEU A 14 -9.18 -6.66 -1.62
CA LEU A 14 -9.67 -6.32 -2.96
C LEU A 14 -10.28 -4.93 -3.02
N ALA A 15 -11.09 -4.54 -2.01
CA ALA A 15 -11.65 -3.20 -1.92
C ALA A 15 -10.53 -2.14 -1.82
N ARG A 16 -9.53 -2.38 -0.98
CA ARG A 16 -8.39 -1.46 -0.84
C ARG A 16 -7.54 -1.38 -2.11
N ARG A 17 -7.34 -2.51 -2.81
CA ARG A 17 -6.64 -2.57 -4.10
C ARG A 17 -7.33 -1.70 -5.15
N GLU A 18 -8.65 -1.79 -5.25
CA GLU A 18 -9.43 -0.97 -6.18
C GLU A 18 -9.31 0.52 -5.84
N GLU A 19 -9.43 0.88 -4.57
CA GLU A 19 -9.29 2.26 -4.09
C GLU A 19 -7.92 2.86 -4.47
N LEU A 20 -6.83 2.16 -4.13
CA LEU A 20 -5.47 2.62 -4.46
C LEU A 20 -5.25 2.74 -5.97
N THR A 21 -5.76 1.77 -6.75
CA THR A 21 -5.64 1.81 -8.21
C THR A 21 -6.32 3.05 -8.79
N LYS A 22 -7.51 3.41 -8.30
CA LYS A 22 -8.23 4.62 -8.72
C LYS A 22 -7.49 5.89 -8.30
N THR A 23 -7.00 5.95 -7.07
CA THR A 23 -6.24 7.11 -6.56
C THR A 23 -4.97 7.35 -7.40
N ILE A 24 -4.19 6.29 -7.64
CA ILE A 24 -2.97 6.36 -8.45
C ILE A 24 -3.29 6.85 -9.88
N ALA A 25 -4.33 6.29 -10.51
CA ALA A 25 -4.71 6.68 -11.87
C ALA A 25 -5.15 8.16 -11.94
N ARG A 26 -5.97 8.61 -10.98
CA ARG A 26 -6.43 10.00 -10.91
C ARG A 26 -5.26 10.97 -10.72
N THR A 27 -4.37 10.69 -9.78
CA THR A 27 -3.21 11.56 -9.50
C THR A 27 -2.24 11.62 -10.68
N GLN A 28 -2.10 10.53 -11.44
CA GLN A 28 -1.33 10.57 -12.68
C GLN A 28 -1.96 11.45 -13.76
N GLU A 29 -3.28 11.42 -13.89
CA GLU A 29 -4.00 12.25 -14.86
C GLU A 29 -3.91 13.74 -14.49
N GLU A 30 -4.16 14.08 -13.22
CA GLU A 30 -4.03 15.45 -12.70
C GLU A 30 -2.64 16.03 -12.95
N GLY A 31 -1.60 15.23 -12.73
CA GLY A 31 -0.21 15.63 -12.95
C GLY A 31 0.14 15.83 -14.44
N ARG A 32 -0.58 15.21 -15.38
CA ARG A 32 -0.40 15.44 -16.83
C ARG A 32 -1.08 16.73 -17.26
N THR A 33 -2.33 16.93 -16.84
CA THR A 33 -3.11 18.12 -17.23
C THR A 33 -2.51 19.42 -16.70
N ALA A 34 -1.83 19.39 -15.54
CA ALA A 34 -1.20 20.57 -14.95
C ALA A 34 0.03 21.08 -15.74
N ASP A 35 0.68 20.22 -16.53
CA ASP A 35 1.82 20.62 -17.39
C ASP A 35 1.35 21.19 -18.75
N GLU A 36 0.10 20.93 -19.17
CA GLU A 36 -0.42 21.27 -20.49
C GLU A 36 -1.12 22.63 -20.56
N ASP A 37 -1.37 23.28 -19.42
CA ASP A 37 -2.06 24.59 -19.38
C ASP A 37 -1.10 25.74 -19.78
N PRO A 38 -1.32 26.43 -20.91
CA PRO A 38 -0.44 27.51 -21.38
C PRO A 38 -0.64 28.84 -20.63
N THR A 39 -1.63 28.94 -19.74
CA THR A 39 -1.94 30.18 -18.98
C THR A 39 -1.13 30.32 -17.68
N VAL A 40 -0.36 29.29 -17.31
CA VAL A 40 0.37 29.16 -16.05
C VAL A 40 1.64 30.02 -16.05
N ASP A 41 1.78 30.94 -15.09
CA ASP A 41 2.96 31.80 -14.95
C ASP A 41 4.14 31.10 -14.24
N LEU A 42 5.26 31.80 -14.05
CA LEU A 42 6.46 31.23 -13.40
C LEU A 42 6.25 30.89 -11.92
N ALA A 43 5.44 31.65 -11.19
CA ALA A 43 5.12 31.39 -9.79
C ALA A 43 4.15 30.19 -9.68
N ASP A 44 3.16 30.12 -10.57
CA ASP A 44 2.24 29.00 -10.67
C ASP A 44 2.96 27.71 -11.07
N LYS A 45 3.95 27.77 -11.98
CA LYS A 45 4.81 26.62 -12.32
C LYS A 45 5.61 26.10 -11.13
N ALA A 46 6.16 26.99 -10.31
CA ALA A 46 6.90 26.60 -9.12
C ALA A 46 5.98 25.90 -8.09
N ALA A 47 4.78 26.44 -7.87
CA ALA A 47 3.77 25.83 -7.00
C ALA A 47 3.28 24.47 -7.52
N ASN A 48 3.03 24.36 -8.84
CA ASN A 48 2.63 23.11 -9.49
C ASN A 48 3.73 22.04 -9.37
N SER A 49 5.01 22.43 -9.51
CA SER A 49 6.12 21.49 -9.35
C SER A 49 6.19 20.89 -7.94
N TYR A 50 6.02 21.71 -6.89
CA TYR A 50 6.00 21.22 -5.50
C TYR A 50 4.82 20.27 -5.24
N THR A 51 3.61 20.68 -5.67
CA THR A 51 2.41 19.85 -5.56
C THR A 51 2.58 18.51 -6.30
N LYS A 52 3.17 18.54 -7.49
CA LYS A 52 3.46 17.35 -8.29
C LYS A 52 4.43 16.40 -7.61
N GLU A 53 5.51 16.92 -7.02
CA GLU A 53 6.48 16.11 -6.28
C GLU A 53 5.83 15.45 -5.05
N PHE A 54 5.00 16.19 -4.31
CA PHE A 54 4.23 15.66 -3.20
C PHE A 54 3.27 14.54 -3.64
N LEU A 55 2.49 14.78 -4.70
CA LEU A 55 1.56 13.81 -5.28
C LEU A 55 2.28 12.56 -5.81
N PHE A 56 3.47 12.72 -6.39
CA PHE A 56 4.31 11.62 -6.84
C PHE A 56 4.83 10.77 -5.66
N GLY A 57 5.28 11.41 -4.58
CA GLY A 57 5.68 10.73 -3.35
C GLY A 57 4.55 9.92 -2.70
N MET A 58 3.34 10.49 -2.65
CA MET A 58 2.14 9.78 -2.18
C MET A 58 1.82 8.58 -3.07
N THR A 59 1.89 8.77 -4.40
CA THR A 59 1.69 7.71 -5.39
C THR A 59 2.70 6.57 -5.23
N ASN A 60 3.96 6.86 -4.91
CA ASN A 60 4.97 5.83 -4.65
C ASN A 60 4.63 4.98 -3.43
N THR A 61 4.16 5.62 -2.36
CA THR A 61 3.69 4.93 -1.15
C THR A 61 2.47 4.06 -1.46
N ASP A 62 1.51 4.59 -2.21
CA ASP A 62 0.31 3.85 -2.62
C ASP A 62 0.66 2.64 -3.50
N ARG A 63 1.63 2.78 -4.41
CA ARG A 63 2.15 1.66 -5.21
C ARG A 63 2.83 0.59 -4.35
N ALA A 64 3.60 0.99 -3.35
CA ALA A 64 4.23 0.04 -2.42
C ALA A 64 3.15 -0.74 -1.64
N ILE A 65 2.11 -0.06 -1.17
CA ILE A 65 0.97 -0.71 -0.51
C ILE A 65 0.22 -1.63 -1.47
N LEU A 66 -0.02 -1.21 -2.71
CA LEU A 66 -0.66 -2.02 -3.74
C LEU A 66 0.11 -3.32 -3.97
N ASN A 67 1.43 -3.26 -4.09
CA ASN A 67 2.31 -4.43 -4.20
C ASN A 67 2.20 -5.35 -2.97
N MET A 68 2.15 -4.78 -1.76
CA MET A 68 1.95 -5.55 -0.52
C MET A 68 0.57 -6.23 -0.48
N ILE A 69 -0.48 -5.57 -0.98
CA ILE A 69 -1.82 -6.13 -1.09
C ILE A 69 -1.84 -7.30 -2.09
N ASP A 70 -1.23 -7.14 -3.26
CA ASP A 70 -1.13 -8.22 -4.24
C ASP A 70 -0.34 -9.42 -3.69
N ALA A 71 0.73 -9.17 -2.93
CA ALA A 71 1.47 -10.21 -2.22
C ALA A 71 0.62 -10.89 -1.13
N ALA A 72 -0.21 -10.14 -0.41
CA ALA A 72 -1.14 -10.69 0.59
C ALA A 72 -2.21 -11.56 -0.06
N LEU A 73 -2.78 -11.15 -1.21
CA LEU A 73 -3.73 -11.94 -1.98
C LEU A 73 -3.11 -13.25 -2.48
N LYS A 74 -1.85 -13.23 -2.95
CA LYS A 74 -1.11 -14.45 -3.30
C LYS A 74 -0.94 -15.38 -2.09
N ARG A 75 -0.62 -14.84 -0.91
CA ARG A 75 -0.54 -15.64 0.33
C ARG A 75 -1.87 -16.28 0.73
N ILE A 76 -2.99 -15.62 0.44
CA ILE A 76 -4.33 -16.21 0.66
C ILE A 76 -4.53 -17.40 -0.27
N GLN A 77 -4.07 -17.33 -1.52
CA GLN A 77 -4.17 -18.44 -2.47
C GLN A 77 -3.26 -19.63 -2.12
N SER A 78 -2.13 -19.37 -1.46
CA SER A 78 -1.17 -20.40 -1.06
C SER A 78 -1.34 -20.87 0.39
N ASP A 79 -2.46 -20.56 1.04
CA ASP A 79 -2.75 -20.86 2.46
C ASP A 79 -1.69 -20.37 3.47
N ALA A 80 -0.85 -19.39 3.09
CA ALA A 80 0.21 -18.81 3.92
C ALA A 80 -0.19 -17.46 4.55
N TYR A 81 -1.45 -17.04 4.40
CA TYR A 81 -1.94 -15.78 4.94
C TYR A 81 -2.16 -15.85 6.45
N GLY A 82 -1.81 -14.77 7.15
CA GLY A 82 -1.92 -14.68 8.59
C GLY A 82 -0.73 -15.29 9.35
N VAL A 83 0.34 -15.68 8.66
CA VAL A 83 1.60 -16.14 9.27
C VAL A 83 2.72 -15.13 8.99
N CYS A 84 3.56 -14.89 9.99
CA CYS A 84 4.72 -14.01 9.87
C CYS A 84 5.77 -14.66 8.95
N ALA A 85 6.20 -13.94 7.91
CA ALA A 85 7.19 -14.47 6.97
C ALA A 85 8.59 -14.68 7.58
N ASN A 86 8.87 -14.13 8.77
CA ASN A 86 10.16 -14.27 9.45
C ASN A 86 10.14 -15.36 10.54
N CYS A 87 9.37 -15.15 11.61
CA CYS A 87 9.32 -16.11 12.74
C CYS A 87 8.35 -17.27 12.54
N GLN A 88 7.55 -17.29 11.46
CA GLN A 88 6.53 -18.31 11.19
C GLN A 88 5.41 -18.40 12.25
N GLU A 89 5.31 -17.42 13.15
CA GLU A 89 4.23 -17.32 14.12
C GLU A 89 2.96 -16.71 13.50
N GLU A 90 1.80 -17.01 14.08
CA GLU A 90 0.54 -16.42 13.67
C GLU A 90 0.52 -14.90 13.92
N LEU A 91 0.03 -14.16 12.93
CA LEU A 91 -0.19 -12.72 13.03
C LEU A 91 -1.41 -12.44 13.90
N GLN A 92 -1.25 -11.54 14.86
CA GLN A 92 -2.34 -11.09 15.71
C GLN A 92 -3.50 -10.55 14.86
N GLN A 93 -4.72 -10.94 15.22
CA GLN A 93 -5.92 -10.51 14.50
C GLN A 93 -6.05 -8.99 14.44
N LYS A 94 -5.78 -8.29 15.55
CA LYS A 94 -5.81 -6.82 15.60
C LYS A 94 -4.89 -6.18 14.56
N ARG A 95 -3.73 -6.79 14.30
CA ARG A 95 -2.80 -6.33 13.27
C ARG A 95 -3.34 -6.55 11.87
N LEU A 96 -3.94 -7.69 11.58
CA LEU A 96 -4.58 -7.93 10.28
C LEU A 96 -5.84 -7.10 10.06
N GLU A 97 -6.54 -6.70 11.13
CA GLU A 97 -7.63 -5.73 11.01
C GLU A 97 -7.12 -4.34 10.64
N ALA A 98 -6.04 -3.87 11.28
CA ALA A 98 -5.46 -2.56 11.01
C ALA A 98 -4.70 -2.51 9.68
N VAL A 99 -3.90 -3.55 9.40
CA VAL A 99 -3.01 -3.66 8.23
C VAL A 99 -3.19 -5.06 7.60
N PRO A 100 -4.23 -5.26 6.77
CA PRO A 100 -4.53 -6.56 6.17
C PRO A 100 -3.42 -7.11 5.25
N TRP A 101 -2.55 -6.24 4.72
CA TRP A 101 -1.43 -6.65 3.88
C TRP A 101 -0.14 -6.97 4.66
N ALA A 102 -0.17 -6.93 6.00
CA ALA A 102 1.01 -7.17 6.84
C ALA A 102 1.69 -8.52 6.52
N LYS A 103 3.01 -8.47 6.31
CA LYS A 103 3.87 -9.64 6.03
C LYS A 103 4.53 -10.21 7.30
N HIS A 104 4.85 -9.34 8.26
CA HIS A 104 5.57 -9.68 9.48
C HIS A 104 4.72 -9.44 10.72
N CYS A 105 5.06 -10.04 11.88
CA CYS A 105 4.47 -9.68 13.17
C CYS A 105 5.07 -8.35 13.68
N ILE A 106 4.49 -7.78 14.75
CA ILE A 106 4.96 -6.50 15.31
C ILE A 106 6.43 -6.61 15.73
N ALA A 107 6.78 -7.64 16.52
CA ALA A 107 8.14 -7.83 17.00
C ALA A 107 9.17 -8.02 15.87
N CYS A 108 8.82 -8.73 14.79
CA CYS A 108 9.71 -8.87 13.63
C CYS A 108 9.82 -7.57 12.84
N GLN A 109 8.74 -6.80 12.73
CA GLN A 109 8.77 -5.51 12.06
C GLN A 109 9.63 -4.51 12.86
N GLU A 110 9.49 -4.43 14.18
CA GLU A 110 10.32 -3.58 15.03
C GLU A 110 11.81 -3.92 14.90
N LYS A 111 12.15 -5.21 14.87
CA LYS A 111 13.53 -5.65 14.65
C LYS A 111 14.06 -5.27 13.26
N MET A 112 13.23 -5.32 12.22
CA MET A 112 13.62 -4.85 10.88
C MET A 112 13.87 -3.34 10.87
N GLU A 113 13.00 -2.56 11.52
CA GLU A 113 13.16 -1.10 11.64
C GLU A 113 14.41 -0.70 12.44
N GLN A 114 14.83 -1.55 13.38
CA GLN A 114 16.08 -1.40 14.13
C GLN A 114 17.32 -1.95 13.39
N GLY A 115 17.17 -2.54 12.21
CA GLY A 115 18.27 -3.18 11.46
C GLY A 115 18.78 -4.50 12.05
N LEU A 116 18.02 -5.12 12.96
CA LEU A 116 18.34 -6.40 13.60
C LEU A 116 17.85 -7.61 12.79
N LEU A 117 17.07 -7.38 11.74
CA LEU A 117 16.61 -8.36 10.77
C LEU A 117 16.74 -7.76 9.37
N GLN A 118 17.19 -8.58 8.41
CA GLN A 118 17.27 -8.23 6.98
C GLN A 118 16.09 -8.83 6.21
#